data_AF-R6UK60-F1
#
_entry.id   AF-R6UK60-F1
#
_cell.length_a   1.000
_cell.length_b   1.000
_cell.length_c   1.000
_cell.angle_alpha   90.00
_cell.angle_beta   90.00
_cell.angle_gamma   90.00
#
_symmetry.space_group_name_H-M   'P 1'
#
loop_
_entity.id
_entity.type
_entity.pdbx_description
1 polymer ?
#
loop_
_entity_poly.entity_id
_entity_poly.type
_entity_poly.pdbx_seq_one_letter_code
_entity_poly.pdbx_strand_id
1 'polypeptide(L)'
;MQGGFELLKPGGRMAVITFHSLEDRIVKRAMAKWCTGCTCPKDFPVCVCGNKPKAELALRKPAEASEKELSENPRARSARLRAVTKL
;
A
#
# COMPACT_ATOMS: atom_id res chain seq x y z
N MET A 1 1.03 4.84 10.82
CA MET A 1 0.54 3.88 9.79
C MET A 1 0.24 2.51 10.37
N GLN A 2 1.19 1.88 11.08
CA GLN A 2 1.01 0.51 11.58
C GLN A 2 -0.18 0.32 12.52
N GLY A 3 -0.36 1.20 13.53
CA GLY A 3 -1.53 1.13 14.42
C GLY A 3 -2.86 1.24 13.67
N GLY A 4 -2.96 2.06 12.63
CA GLY A 4 -4.17 2.16 11.80
C GLY A 4 -4.49 0.88 11.03
N PHE A 5 -3.47 0.20 10.51
CA PHE A 5 -3.63 -1.09 9.82
C PHE A 5 -4.05 -2.22 10.77
N GLU A 6 -3.54 -2.22 12.00
CA GLU A 6 -3.84 -3.23 13.01
C GLU A 6 -5.32 -3.18 13.44
N LEU A 7 -5.93 -1.98 13.45
CA LEU A 7 -7.34 -1.77 13.78
C LEU A 7 -8.34 -2.29 12.72
N LEU A 8 -7.90 -2.54 11.49
CA LEU A 8 -8.77 -3.05 10.44
C LEU A 8 -9.22 -4.49 10.75
N LYS A 9 -10.48 -4.79 10.45
CA LYS A 9 -10.96 -6.18 10.39
C LYS A 9 -10.41 -6.87 9.12
N PRO A 10 -10.36 -8.21 9.08
CA PRO A 10 -10.15 -8.95 7.83
C PRO A 10 -11.12 -8.47 6.75
N GLY A 11 -10.63 -8.27 5.53
CA GLY A 11 -11.36 -7.63 4.41
C GLY A 11 -11.45 -6.10 4.49
N GLY A 12 -11.02 -5.48 5.59
CA GLY A 12 -10.99 -4.03 5.75
C GLY A 12 -9.97 -3.37 4.81
N ARG A 13 -10.29 -2.18 4.30
CA ARG A 13 -9.42 -1.45 3.37
C ARG A 13 -8.78 -0.25 4.04
N MET A 14 -7.52 -0.02 3.72
CA MET A 14 -6.80 1.20 4.08
C MET A 14 -6.39 1.92 2.81
N ALA A 15 -6.81 3.18 2.70
CA ALA A 15 -6.45 4.07 1.61
C ALA A 15 -5.70 5.28 2.17
N VAL A 16 -4.62 5.67 1.51
CA VAL A 16 -3.79 6.82 1.90
C VAL A 16 -3.53 7.68 0.68
N ILE A 17 -3.82 8.98 0.81
CA ILE A 17 -3.49 9.99 -0.19
C ILE A 17 -2.24 10.71 0.30
N THR A 18 -1.24 10.80 -0.57
CA THR A 18 0.03 11.51 -0.31
C THR A 18 0.21 12.61 -1.34
N PHE A 19 0.81 13.74 -0.95
CA PHE A 19 1.07 14.86 -1.85
C PHE A 19 2.57 15.01 -2.16
N HIS A 20 3.43 14.45 -1.33
CA HIS A 20 4.87 14.54 -1.49
C HIS A 20 5.51 13.17 -1.77
N SER A 21 6.59 13.18 -2.54
CA SER A 21 7.29 11.95 -2.95
C SER A 21 7.87 11.16 -1.77
N LEU A 22 8.27 11.83 -0.69
CA LEU A 22 8.74 11.19 0.53
C LEU A 22 7.62 10.43 1.25
N GLU A 23 6.44 11.04 1.37
CA GLU A 23 5.26 10.40 1.95
C GLU A 23 4.85 9.17 1.11
N ASP A 24 4.75 9.33 -0.22
CA ASP A 24 4.41 8.24 -1.15
C ASP A 24 5.38 7.06 -1.00
N ARG A 25 6.67 7.34 -0.84
CA ARG A 25 7.70 6.32 -0.62
C ARG A 25 7.51 5.57 0.70
N ILE A 26 7.18 6.26 1.78
CA ILE A 26 6.94 5.64 3.09
C ILE A 26 5.70 4.74 3.03
N VAL A 27 4.60 5.23 2.43
CA VAL A 27 3.36 4.47 2.26
C VAL A 27 3.58 3.25 1.38
N LYS A 28 4.25 3.41 0.24
CA LYS A 28 4.60 2.30 -0.67
C LYS A 28 5.39 1.21 0.05
N ARG A 29 6.41 1.58 0.83
CA ARG A 29 7.24 0.62 1.57
C ARG A 29 6.45 -0.10 2.67
N ALA A 30 5.60 0.61 3.40
CA ALA A 30 4.76 0.03 4.44
C ALA A 30 3.76 -0.99 3.86
N MET A 31 3.03 -0.61 2.81
CA MET A 31 2.08 -1.49 2.12
C MET A 31 2.79 -2.70 1.49
N ALA A 32 3.93 -2.50 0.83
CA ALA A 32 4.72 -3.60 0.28
C ALA A 32 5.17 -4.58 1.37
N LYS A 33 5.58 -4.10 2.55
CA LYS A 33 5.97 -4.96 3.68
C LYS A 33 4.81 -5.83 4.16
N TRP A 34 3.58 -5.31 4.18
CA TRP A 34 2.40 -6.08 4.57
C TRP A 34 1.97 -7.11 3.53
N CYS A 35 2.21 -6.82 2.25
CA CYS A 35 1.94 -7.75 1.14
C CYS A 35 3.07 -8.75 0.89
N THR A 36 4.26 -8.53 1.47
CA THR A 36 5.38 -9.46 1.34
C THR A 36 5.08 -10.70 2.18
N GLY A 37 5.03 -11.86 1.53
CA GLY A 37 4.88 -13.15 2.20
C GLY A 37 6.24 -13.72 2.65
N CYS A 38 6.56 -14.91 2.17
CA CYS A 38 7.82 -15.59 2.47
C CYS A 38 9.03 -14.71 2.13
N THR A 39 9.94 -14.57 3.09
CA THR A 39 11.21 -13.85 2.94
C THR A 39 12.42 -14.78 2.92
N CYS A 40 12.20 -16.10 2.85
CA CYS A 40 13.29 -17.07 2.76
C CYS A 40 14.06 -16.89 1.43
N PRO A 41 15.38 -17.17 1.42
CA PRO A 41 16.15 -17.25 0.17
C PRO A 41 15.52 -18.25 -0.79
N LYS A 42 15.63 -17.99 -2.10
CA LYS A 42 15.08 -18.88 -3.14
C LYS A 42 15.75 -20.26 -3.12
N ASP A 43 16.98 -20.34 -2.63
CA ASP A 43 17.77 -21.57 -2.56
C ASP A 43 17.34 -22.48 -1.39
N PHE A 44 16.42 -22.03 -0.53
CA PHE A 44 15.88 -22.86 0.54
C PHE A 44 14.77 -23.78 0.01
N PRO A 45 14.86 -25.10 0.23
CA PRO A 45 13.91 -26.08 -0.31
C PRO A 45 12.52 -25.99 0.35
N VAL A 46 12.41 -25.47 1.57
CA VAL A 46 11.14 -25.32 2.31
C VAL A 46 11.13 -23.98 3.05
N CYS A 47 9.97 -23.32 3.09
CA CYS A 47 9.78 -22.09 3.85
C CYS A 47 9.91 -22.36 5.36
N VAL A 48 10.85 -21.67 6.01
CA VAL A 48 11.03 -21.73 7.48
C VAL A 48 10.60 -20.45 8.19
N CYS A 49 10.39 -19.35 7.46
CA CYS A 49 10.05 -18.05 8.07
C CYS A 49 8.61 -17.95 8.55
N GLY A 50 7.71 -18.86 8.10
CA GLY A 50 6.29 -18.85 8.47
C GLY A 50 5.53 -17.57 8.08
N ASN A 51 6.17 -16.66 7.35
CA ASN A 51 5.65 -15.32 7.13
C ASN A 51 4.58 -15.34 6.05
N LYS A 52 3.34 -15.01 6.44
CA LYS A 52 2.19 -14.91 5.54
C LYS A 52 1.91 -13.43 5.24
N PRO A 53 1.52 -13.10 4.01
CA PRO A 53 1.09 -11.74 3.69
C PRO A 53 -0.10 -11.39 4.59
N LYS A 54 -0.06 -10.18 5.17
CA LYS A 54 -1.12 -9.64 6.03
C LYS A 54 -2.12 -8.79 5.25
N ALA A 55 -1.74 -8.39 4.03
CA ALA A 55 -2.55 -7.54 3.18
C ALA A 55 -2.34 -7.89 1.71
N GLU A 56 -3.28 -7.46 0.88
CA GLU A 56 -3.17 -7.46 -0.57
C GLU A 56 -3.26 -6.02 -1.11
N LEU A 57 -2.51 -5.71 -2.18
CA LEU A 57 -2.61 -4.42 -2.85
C LEU A 57 -3.96 -4.31 -3.57
N ALA A 58 -4.83 -3.40 -3.11
CA ALA A 58 -6.07 -3.09 -3.82
C ALA A 58 -5.79 -2.32 -5.13
N LEU A 59 -4.68 -1.57 -5.17
CA LEU A 59 -4.20 -0.86 -6.34
C LEU A 59 -2.72 -1.20 -6.59
N ARG A 60 -2.40 -1.74 -7.77
CA ARG A 60 -1.00 -2.07 -8.15
C ARG A 60 -0.15 -0.82 -8.41
N LYS A 61 -0.74 0.19 -9.03
CA LYS A 61 -0.16 1.52 -9.25
C LYS A 61 -0.92 2.53 -8.40
N PRO A 62 -0.28 3.62 -7.92
CA PRO A 62 -1.03 4.68 -7.27
C PRO A 62 -2.07 5.23 -8.26
N ALA A 63 -3.26 5.55 -7.77
CA ALA A 63 -4.22 6.32 -8.55
C ALA A 63 -3.84 7.80 -8.48
N GLU A 64 -3.87 8.46 -9.63
CA GLU A 64 -3.53 9.87 -9.82
C GLU A 64 -4.80 10.64 -10.23
N ALA A 65 -4.80 11.95 -10.00
CA ALA A 65 -5.93 12.80 -10.35
C ALA A 65 -6.16 12.82 -11.88
N SER A 66 -7.44 12.82 -12.27
CA SER A 66 -7.83 12.92 -13.69
C SER A 66 -7.65 14.33 -14.24
N GLU A 67 -7.58 14.50 -15.57
CA GLU A 67 -7.48 15.85 -16.19
C GLU A 67 -8.63 16.78 -15.77
N LYS A 68 -9.84 16.23 -15.65
CA LYS A 68 -11.01 16.97 -15.15
C LYS A 68 -10.84 17.42 -13.70
N GLU A 69 -10.31 16.55 -12.86
CA GLU A 69 -10.05 16.89 -11.46
C GLU A 69 -8.93 17.93 -11.32
N LEU A 70 -7.94 17.91 -12.23
CA LEU A 70 -6.87 18.90 -12.24
C LEU A 70 -7.33 20.28 -12.70
N SER A 71 -8.32 20.36 -13.59
CA SER A 71 -8.90 21.64 -14.01
C SER A 71 -9.78 22.25 -12.92
N GLU A 72 -10.53 21.43 -12.18
CA GLU A 72 -11.38 21.86 -11.06
C GLU A 72 -10.56 22.10 -9.78
N ASN A 73 -9.49 21.33 -9.56
CA ASN A 73 -8.65 21.39 -8.38
C ASN A 73 -7.15 21.22 -8.72
N PRO A 74 -6.44 22.33 -9.03
CA PRO A 74 -5.01 22.30 -9.33
C PRO A 74 -4.14 21.71 -8.21
N ARG A 75 -4.60 21.72 -6.95
CA ARG A 75 -3.86 21.16 -5.81
C ARG A 75 -3.81 19.63 -5.83
N ALA A 76 -4.68 18.98 -6.60
CA ALA A 76 -4.69 17.52 -6.77
C ALA A 76 -3.54 17.01 -7.66
N ARG A 77 -2.80 17.89 -8.35
CA ARG A 77 -1.70 17.53 -9.28
C ARG A 77 -0.67 16.57 -8.71
N SER A 78 -0.36 16.71 -7.42
CA SER A 78 0.64 15.87 -6.75
C SER A 78 0.03 14.77 -5.89
N ALA A 79 -1.30 14.66 -5.86
CA ALA A 79 -2.00 13.66 -5.07
C ALA A 79 -1.79 12.26 -5.66
N ARG A 80 -1.36 11.33 -4.82
CA ARG A 80 -1.23 9.91 -5.12
C ARG A 80 -2.00 9.10 -4.11
N LEU A 81 -2.96 8.32 -4.58
CA LEU A 81 -3.76 7.42 -3.77
C LEU A 81 -3.17 6.01 -3.83
N ARG A 82 -2.90 5.41 -2.67
CA ARG A 82 -2.58 3.98 -2.54
C ARG A 82 -3.56 3.29 -1.63
N ALA A 83 -3.88 2.04 -1.94
CA ALA A 83 -4.82 1.26 -1.15
C ALA A 83 -4.39 -0.20 -0.98
N VAL A 84 -4.68 -0.76 0.20
CA VAL A 84 -4.50 -2.17 0.55
C VAL A 84 -5.77 -2.72 1.21
N THR A 85 -5.99 -4.02 1.04
CA THR A 85 -7.03 -4.79 1.75
C THR A 85 -6.34 -5.70 2.75
N LYS A 86 -6.76 -5.68 4.03
CA LYS A 86 -6.26 -6.59 5.05
C LYS A 86 -6.82 -8.00 4.81
N LEU A 87 -5.94 -9.00 4.91
CA LEU A 87 -6.29 -10.41 4.83
C LEU A 87 -6.78 -10.93 6.18
#